data_AF-A0A7K0VN59-F1
#
_entry.id   AF-A0A7K0VN59-F1
#
_cell.length_a   1.000
_cell.length_b   1.000
_cell.length_c   1.000
_cell.angle_alpha   90.00
_cell.angle_beta   90.00
_cell.angle_gamma   90.00
#
_symmetry.space_group_name_H-M   'P 1'
#
loop_
_entity.id
_entity.type
_entity.pdbx_description
1 polymer ?
#
loop_
_entity_poly.entity_id
_entity_poly.type
_entity_poly.pdbx_seq_one_letter_code
_entity_poly.pdbx_strand_id
1 'polypeptide(L)'
;MQPVSAESEAKKSTTLKRFGPVIGLVAAVAIGVGVLVISGGEDDKVVAPVSTEAGGSSSTPGTGAPGEVTYPMNFTQAQEAGVTVDWGSRCDTTTGKVAVPDFFASQCYVPFTGDNGGATAEGVTADEIIIAMYQGQPGDPIMAYITDAVQVSDTNAQATET
;
A
#
# COMPACT_ATOMS: atom_id res chain seq x y z
N MET A 1 -73.47 0.48 15.94
CA MET A 1 -73.14 0.95 17.30
C MET A 1 -71.83 0.31 17.76
N GLN A 2 -71.18 1.04 18.66
CA GLN A 2 -69.84 0.94 19.26
C GLN A 2 -69.49 -0.38 20.03
N PRO A 3 -68.25 -0.51 20.56
CA PRO A 3 -67.44 -1.74 20.73
C PRO A 3 -67.38 -2.25 22.20
N VAL A 4 -66.21 -2.80 22.60
CA VAL A 4 -65.64 -3.12 23.95
C VAL A 4 -65.70 -4.61 24.37
N SER A 5 -64.72 -5.30 24.99
CA SER A 5 -63.43 -5.03 25.68
C SER A 5 -62.57 -6.33 25.69
N ALA A 6 -61.24 -6.28 25.50
CA ALA A 6 -60.12 -6.40 26.47
C ALA A 6 -59.85 -7.80 27.10
N GLU A 7 -58.63 -8.35 26.93
CA GLU A 7 -57.68 -8.77 27.99
C GLU A 7 -56.46 -9.62 27.50
N SER A 8 -55.26 -9.28 28.03
CA SER A 8 -54.15 -10.16 28.48
C SER A 8 -53.37 -11.01 27.43
N GLU A 9 -52.04 -11.16 27.36
CA GLU A 9 -50.87 -10.85 28.21
C GLU A 9 -49.63 -10.60 27.33
N ALA A 10 -48.71 -9.76 27.81
CA ALA A 10 -47.35 -9.66 27.31
C ALA A 10 -46.44 -10.67 28.03
N LYS A 11 -45.55 -11.36 27.28
CA LYS A 11 -44.08 -11.48 27.53
C LYS A 11 -43.51 -12.74 26.87
N LYS A 12 -42.77 -12.56 25.76
CA LYS A 12 -41.76 -13.54 25.32
C LYS A 12 -40.54 -12.79 24.76
N SER A 13 -39.44 -12.87 25.50
CA SER A 13 -38.14 -12.26 25.19
C SER A 13 -37.60 -12.79 23.86
N THR A 14 -37.34 -11.88 22.91
CA THR A 14 -36.75 -12.18 21.59
C THR A 14 -35.25 -11.82 21.51
N THR A 15 -34.62 -11.56 22.65
CA THR A 15 -33.25 -11.02 22.71
C THR A 15 -32.15 -12.05 22.40
N LEU A 16 -32.45 -13.35 22.40
CA LEU A 16 -31.43 -14.40 22.23
C LEU A 16 -30.98 -14.65 20.78
N LYS A 17 -31.62 -14.04 19.78
CA LYS A 17 -31.28 -14.28 18.35
C LYS A 17 -30.37 -13.23 17.73
N ARG A 18 -29.91 -12.24 18.50
CA ARG A 18 -29.22 -11.05 17.96
C ARG A 18 -27.71 -10.99 18.26
N PHE A 19 -27.18 -11.93 19.04
CA PHE A 19 -25.78 -11.90 19.52
C PHE A 19 -24.90 -13.07 19.05
N GLY A 20 -25.41 -13.94 18.16
CA GLY A 20 -24.67 -15.08 17.62
C GLY A 20 -23.30 -14.74 17.00
N PRO A 21 -23.15 -13.67 16.21
CA PRO A 21 -21.86 -13.36 15.58
C PRO A 21 -20.79 -12.86 16.56
N VAL A 22 -21.21 -12.13 17.62
CA VAL A 22 -20.29 -11.46 18.56
C VAL A 22 -19.67 -12.48 19.53
N ILE A 23 -20.43 -13.49 19.95
CA ILE A 23 -19.93 -14.54 20.85
C ILE A 23 -18.94 -15.48 20.11
N GLY A 24 -19.15 -15.73 18.81
CA GLY A 24 -18.24 -16.56 18.01
C GLY A 24 -16.84 -15.95 17.83
N LEU A 25 -16.74 -14.62 17.72
CA LEU A 25 -15.46 -13.93 17.53
C LEU A 25 -14.61 -13.90 18.80
N VAL A 26 -15.23 -13.77 19.98
CA VAL A 26 -14.52 -13.81 21.28
C VAL A 26 -13.94 -15.21 21.57
N ALA A 27 -14.61 -16.28 21.13
CA ALA A 27 -14.11 -17.64 21.29
C ALA A 27 -12.90 -17.96 20.39
N ALA A 28 -12.80 -17.35 19.20
CA ALA A 28 -11.67 -17.55 18.29
C ALA A 28 -10.38 -16.86 18.78
N VAL A 29 -10.50 -15.70 19.45
CA VAL A 29 -9.35 -14.96 20.00
C VAL A 29 -8.72 -15.67 21.20
N ALA A 30 -9.48 -16.49 21.94
CA ALA A 30 -8.98 -17.22 23.12
C ALA A 30 -8.14 -18.48 22.81
N ILE A 31 -8.14 -18.97 21.56
CA ILE A 31 -7.42 -20.21 21.17
C ILE A 31 -6.03 -19.91 20.58
N GLY A 32 -5.74 -18.66 20.19
CA GLY A 32 -4.50 -18.27 19.50
C GLY A 32 -3.30 -17.93 20.39
N VAL A 33 -3.28 -18.29 21.68
CA VAL A 33 -2.21 -17.89 22.63
C VAL A 33 -1.34 -19.07 23.10
N GLY A 34 -1.49 -20.27 22.56
CA GLY A 34 -0.66 -21.40 22.99
C GLY A 34 -0.27 -22.31 21.84
N VAL A 35 0.92 -22.12 21.28
CA VAL A 35 1.95 -23.14 21.00
C VAL A 35 3.13 -22.44 20.32
N LEU A 36 4.28 -22.32 21.01
CA LEU A 36 5.61 -22.29 20.38
C LEU A 36 6.71 -22.38 21.45
N VAL A 37 6.87 -23.56 22.06
CA VAL A 37 8.11 -23.93 22.74
C VAL A 37 8.32 -25.46 22.66
N ILE A 38 8.99 -25.94 21.60
CA ILE A 38 9.82 -27.17 21.65
C ILE A 38 10.97 -26.98 20.64
N SER A 39 12.18 -26.71 21.13
CA SER A 39 13.43 -26.95 20.40
C SER A 39 14.24 -27.93 21.24
N GLY A 40 14.47 -29.12 20.70
CA GLY A 40 15.21 -30.20 21.33
C GLY A 40 15.40 -31.32 20.32
N GLY A 41 16.63 -31.50 19.86
CA GLY A 41 17.00 -32.51 18.86
C GLY A 41 18.33 -32.17 18.20
N GLU A 42 19.42 -32.51 18.89
CA GLU A 42 20.76 -32.61 18.34
C GLU A 42 20.80 -33.69 17.26
N ASP A 43 21.30 -33.36 16.06
CA ASP A 43 21.91 -34.32 15.14
C ASP A 43 22.99 -33.61 14.32
N ASP A 44 24.21 -34.11 14.53
CA ASP A 44 25.48 -33.60 14.04
C ASP A 44 25.69 -34.02 12.58
N LYS A 45 25.50 -33.09 11.63
CA LYS A 45 26.03 -33.17 10.26
C LYS A 45 26.43 -31.79 9.74
N VAL A 46 27.70 -31.44 9.92
CA VAL A 46 28.34 -30.30 9.25
C VAL A 46 28.45 -30.60 7.76
N VAL A 47 27.52 -30.05 6.98
CA VAL A 47 27.71 -29.78 5.55
C VAL A 47 27.82 -28.27 5.43
N ALA A 48 28.98 -27.76 5.03
CA ALA A 48 29.21 -26.32 4.87
C ALA A 48 28.27 -25.76 3.78
N PRO A 49 27.36 -24.82 4.09
CA PRO A 49 26.65 -24.10 3.05
C PRO A 49 27.55 -23.01 2.49
N VAL A 50 27.63 -22.93 1.15
CA VAL A 50 28.20 -21.79 0.45
C VAL A 50 27.35 -20.55 0.77
N SER A 51 27.94 -19.51 1.35
CA SER A 51 27.24 -18.26 1.64
C SER A 51 26.97 -17.52 0.33
N THR A 52 25.76 -17.69 -0.20
CA THR A 52 25.15 -16.66 -1.05
C THR A 52 24.35 -15.77 -0.10
N GLU A 53 24.90 -14.59 0.24
CA GLU A 53 24.13 -13.55 0.93
C GLU A 53 23.06 -13.00 -0.02
N ALA A 54 21.91 -13.67 -0.06
CA ALA A 54 20.67 -13.01 -0.40
C ALA A 54 20.22 -12.27 0.88
N GLY A 55 20.62 -11.00 1.00
CA GLY A 55 20.17 -10.07 2.04
C GLY A 55 18.70 -9.72 1.87
N GLY A 56 17.81 -10.71 1.98
CA GLY A 56 16.37 -10.52 2.09
C GLY A 56 16.03 -10.22 3.54
N SER A 57 16.25 -8.97 3.98
CA SER A 57 15.67 -8.50 5.23
C SER A 57 14.17 -8.35 5.03
N SER A 58 13.43 -9.42 5.29
CA SER A 58 11.97 -9.37 5.39
C SER A 58 11.62 -8.75 6.75
N SER A 59 11.62 -7.42 6.81
CA SER A 59 11.07 -6.70 7.95
C SER A 59 9.55 -6.89 7.96
N THR A 60 9.05 -7.54 9.00
CA THR A 60 7.62 -7.56 9.31
C THR A 60 7.15 -6.10 9.46
N PRO A 61 6.03 -5.68 8.83
CA PRO A 61 5.54 -4.31 8.98
C PRO A 61 5.27 -4.03 10.46
N GLY A 62 6.07 -3.16 11.07
CA GLY A 62 5.77 -2.61 12.38
C GLY A 62 4.62 -1.63 12.26
N THR A 63 3.64 -1.68 13.15
CA THR A 63 2.73 -0.55 13.32
C THR A 63 3.49 0.49 14.14
N GLY A 64 4.16 1.44 13.46
CA GLY A 64 4.88 2.54 14.11
C GLY A 64 3.98 3.33 15.05
N ALA A 65 4.59 3.98 16.05
CA ALA A 65 3.84 4.88 16.94
C ALA A 65 3.31 6.10 16.16
N PRO A 66 2.22 6.76 16.62
CA PRO A 66 1.74 8.00 16.00
C PRO A 66 2.87 9.04 15.92
N GLY A 67 3.06 9.63 14.74
CA GLY A 67 4.17 10.57 14.48
C GLY A 67 5.50 9.92 14.07
N GLU A 68 5.64 8.59 14.09
CA GLU A 68 6.82 7.87 13.62
C GLU A 68 6.63 7.33 12.20
N VAL A 69 7.66 7.45 11.36
CA VAL A 69 7.65 6.88 10.00
C VAL A 69 8.01 5.41 10.06
N THR A 70 7.09 4.53 9.66
CA THR A 70 7.41 3.15 9.29
C THR A 70 7.36 2.99 7.78
N TYR A 71 8.48 2.64 7.17
CA TYR A 71 8.58 2.50 5.71
C TYR A 71 7.99 1.17 5.21
N PRO A 72 7.42 1.15 3.99
CA PRO A 72 7.06 2.31 3.18
C PRO A 72 5.76 2.97 3.70
N MET A 73 5.78 4.30 3.87
CA MET A 73 4.60 5.10 4.24
C MET A 73 4.23 6.01 3.08
N ASN A 74 2.98 5.98 2.63
CA ASN A 74 2.48 6.86 1.58
C ASN A 74 1.89 8.17 2.14
N PHE A 75 1.59 9.11 1.24
CA PHE A 75 1.06 10.44 1.56
C PHE A 75 -0.18 10.42 2.47
N THR A 76 -1.18 9.60 2.13
CA THR A 76 -2.41 9.48 2.92
C THR A 76 -2.11 8.95 4.32
N GLN A 77 -1.29 7.90 4.42
CA GLN A 77 -0.88 7.32 5.70
C GLN A 77 -0.12 8.32 6.58
N ALA A 78 0.77 9.12 5.99
CA ALA A 78 1.51 10.15 6.72
C ALA A 78 0.57 11.23 7.30
N GLN A 79 -0.45 11.66 6.54
CA GLN A 79 -1.45 12.60 7.03
C GLN A 79 -2.29 12.02 8.17
N GLU A 80 -2.79 10.79 8.01
CA GLU A 80 -3.58 10.10 9.03
C GLU A 80 -2.77 9.87 10.32
N ALA A 81 -1.47 9.61 10.20
CA ALA A 81 -0.56 9.44 11.33
C ALA A 81 -0.05 10.76 11.93
N GLY A 82 -0.40 11.92 11.34
CA GLY A 82 0.03 13.24 11.80
C GLY A 82 1.54 13.49 11.61
N VAL A 83 2.18 12.80 10.67
CA VAL A 83 3.60 12.94 10.38
C VAL A 83 3.83 14.16 9.49
N THR A 84 4.71 15.07 9.92
CA THR A 84 5.18 16.17 9.07
C THR A 84 6.30 15.67 8.17
N VAL A 85 6.13 15.79 6.86
CA VAL A 85 7.07 15.27 5.84
C VAL A 85 7.49 16.41 4.92
N ASP A 86 8.79 16.52 4.65
CA ASP A 86 9.29 17.32 3.54
C ASP A 86 9.17 16.51 2.24
N TRP A 87 8.12 16.79 1.48
CA TRP A 87 7.77 16.05 0.27
C TRP A 87 8.65 16.39 -0.94
N GLY A 88 9.38 17.50 -0.90
CA GLY A 88 10.16 18.00 -2.03
C GLY A 88 9.32 18.33 -3.28
N SER A 89 10.01 18.61 -4.39
CA SER A 89 9.36 19.02 -5.66
C SER A 89 8.77 17.88 -6.48
N ARG A 90 9.16 16.63 -6.18
CA ARG A 90 8.70 15.44 -6.94
C ARG A 90 7.31 14.96 -6.49
N CYS A 91 6.75 15.55 -5.44
CA CYS A 91 5.42 15.27 -4.94
C CYS A 91 4.53 16.50 -5.10
N ASP A 92 3.42 16.35 -5.82
CA ASP A 92 2.35 17.34 -5.79
C ASP A 92 1.53 17.14 -4.50
N THR A 93 1.77 17.99 -3.52
CA THR A 93 1.08 17.94 -2.22
C THR A 93 -0.40 18.31 -2.29
N THR A 94 -0.86 18.90 -3.40
CA THR A 94 -2.29 19.15 -3.63
C THR A 94 -3.04 17.86 -3.94
N THR A 95 -2.44 16.99 -4.74
CA THR A 95 -3.05 15.70 -5.16
C THR A 95 -2.53 14.50 -4.36
N GLY A 96 -1.44 14.67 -3.61
CA GLY A 96 -0.75 13.60 -2.88
C GLY A 96 -0.04 12.60 -3.80
N LYS A 97 0.23 12.99 -5.05
CA LYS A 97 0.76 12.11 -6.12
C LYS A 97 2.13 12.58 -6.61
N VAL A 98 2.87 11.64 -7.18
CA VAL A 98 4.13 11.96 -7.86
C VAL A 98 3.87 12.99 -8.96
N ALA A 99 4.69 14.04 -9.00
CA ALA A 99 4.58 15.16 -9.94
C ALA A 99 5.11 14.76 -11.34
N VAL A 100 4.40 13.82 -11.97
CA VAL A 100 4.61 13.40 -13.37
C VAL A 100 3.31 13.58 -14.15
N PRO A 101 3.37 13.89 -15.45
CA PRO A 101 2.19 14.09 -16.30
C PRO A 101 1.56 12.74 -16.68
N ASP A 102 1.13 11.97 -15.69
CA ASP A 102 0.53 10.64 -15.86
C ASP A 102 -0.78 10.55 -15.08
N PHE A 103 -1.85 10.12 -15.76
CA PHE A 103 -3.18 9.99 -15.15
C PHE A 103 -3.20 8.96 -14.00
N PHE A 104 -2.33 7.96 -14.06
CA PHE A 104 -2.15 6.91 -13.06
C PHE A 104 -0.99 7.19 -12.11
N ALA A 105 -0.53 8.44 -12.01
CA ALA A 105 0.50 8.84 -11.05
C ALA A 105 0.18 8.27 -9.65
N SER A 106 1.14 7.52 -9.11
CA SER A 106 1.01 6.88 -7.80
C SER A 106 1.04 7.91 -6.69
N GLN A 107 0.64 7.50 -5.48
CA GLN A 107 0.85 8.34 -4.29
C GLN A 107 2.34 8.62 -4.06
N CYS A 108 2.64 9.76 -3.46
CA CYS A 108 3.96 10.02 -2.91
C CYS A 108 4.24 9.07 -1.73
N TYR A 109 5.52 8.74 -1.54
CA TYR A 109 6.00 8.01 -0.38
C TYR A 109 6.95 8.90 0.42
N VAL A 110 6.93 8.75 1.75
CA VAL A 110 7.86 9.47 2.63
C VAL A 110 9.30 9.17 2.15
N PRO A 111 10.17 10.20 2.01
CA PRO A 111 11.54 9.99 1.57
C PRO A 111 12.23 8.92 2.41
N PHE A 112 12.75 7.89 1.73
CA PHE A 112 13.44 6.78 2.38
C PHE A 112 14.79 7.24 2.96
N THR A 113 15.10 6.76 4.16
CA THR A 113 16.41 6.93 4.78
C THR A 113 17.00 5.56 5.04
N GLY A 114 18.28 5.37 4.70
CA GLY A 114 18.97 4.09 4.83
C GLY A 114 19.65 3.65 3.54
N ASP A 115 20.12 2.41 3.52
CA ASP A 115 20.75 1.79 2.36
C ASP A 115 19.68 1.32 1.37
N ASN A 116 19.71 1.84 0.14
CA ASN A 116 18.82 1.46 -0.94
C ASN A 116 19.43 0.40 -1.89
N GLY A 117 20.59 -0.16 -1.54
CA GLY A 117 21.30 -1.18 -2.31
C GLY A 117 22.26 -0.65 -3.36
N GLY A 118 22.33 0.66 -3.58
CA GLY A 118 23.28 1.27 -4.51
C GLY A 118 23.05 0.86 -5.99
N ALA A 119 24.15 0.73 -6.73
CA ALA A 119 24.13 0.36 -8.15
C ALA A 119 23.81 -1.13 -8.35
N THR A 120 22.52 -1.46 -8.41
CA THR A 120 22.03 -2.83 -8.51
C THR A 120 21.79 -3.31 -9.93
N ALA A 121 21.71 -2.40 -10.91
CA ALA A 121 21.48 -2.69 -12.33
C ALA A 121 22.01 -1.56 -13.22
N GLU A 122 22.07 -1.81 -14.53
CA GLU A 122 22.36 -0.76 -15.51
C GLU A 122 21.30 0.35 -15.44
N GLY A 123 21.75 1.60 -15.41
CA GLY A 123 20.87 2.77 -15.25
C GLY A 123 20.35 2.97 -13.82
N VAL A 124 20.86 2.24 -12.82
CA VAL A 124 20.55 2.45 -11.40
C VAL A 124 21.83 2.81 -10.64
N THR A 125 21.81 3.91 -9.91
CA THR A 125 22.87 4.32 -8.97
C THR A 125 22.31 4.39 -7.55
N ALA A 126 23.16 4.78 -6.60
CA ALA A 126 22.71 5.04 -5.23
C ALA A 126 21.70 6.19 -5.13
N ASP A 127 21.72 7.16 -6.05
CA ASP A 127 20.92 8.39 -5.90
C ASP A 127 19.96 8.64 -7.09
N GLU A 128 20.14 7.94 -8.21
CA GLU A 128 19.36 8.16 -9.42
C GLU A 128 19.08 6.87 -10.20
N ILE A 129 17.97 6.91 -10.94
CA ILE A 129 17.61 5.89 -11.92
C ILE A 129 17.33 6.55 -13.26
N ILE A 130 17.68 5.87 -14.35
CA ILE A 130 17.33 6.28 -15.71
C ILE A 130 15.95 5.72 -16.04
N ILE A 131 15.02 6.62 -16.36
CA ILE A 131 13.67 6.26 -16.81
C ILE A 131 13.59 6.44 -18.32
N ALA A 132 13.27 5.36 -19.04
CA ALA A 132 12.98 5.42 -20.46
C ALA A 132 11.48 5.72 -20.68
N MET A 133 11.17 6.95 -21.10
CA MET A 133 9.82 7.31 -21.55
C MET A 133 9.75 7.11 -23.07
N TYR A 134 9.03 6.08 -23.51
CA TYR A 134 8.87 5.82 -24.93
C TYR A 134 7.88 6.81 -25.55
N GLN A 135 8.30 7.44 -26.65
CA GLN A 135 7.47 8.38 -27.40
C GLN A 135 7.23 7.84 -28.81
N GLY A 136 6.06 8.12 -29.36
CA GLY A 136 5.76 7.86 -30.76
C GLY A 136 6.76 8.59 -31.66
N GLN A 137 7.14 7.98 -32.79
CA GLN A 137 8.00 8.69 -33.73
C GLN A 137 7.25 9.91 -34.29
N PRO A 138 7.94 11.04 -34.53
CA PRO A 138 7.32 12.17 -35.21
C PRO A 138 6.72 11.75 -36.55
N GLY A 139 5.42 12.00 -36.75
CA GLY A 139 4.71 11.61 -37.97
C GLY A 139 4.31 10.13 -38.06
N ASP A 140 4.27 9.39 -36.96
CA ASP A 140 3.70 8.04 -36.92
C ASP A 140 2.22 8.05 -37.40
N PRO A 141 1.88 7.35 -38.50
CA PRO A 141 0.54 7.40 -39.08
C PRO A 141 -0.54 6.74 -38.22
N ILE A 142 -0.16 5.78 -37.36
CA ILE A 142 -1.09 5.14 -36.42
C ILE A 142 -1.42 6.14 -35.30
N MET A 143 -0.40 6.81 -34.77
CA MET A 143 -0.61 7.84 -33.76
C MET A 143 -1.46 8.99 -34.33
N ALA A 144 -1.12 9.49 -35.52
CA ALA A 144 -1.90 10.54 -36.19
C ALA A 144 -3.38 10.16 -36.37
N TYR A 145 -3.66 8.93 -36.84
CA TYR A 145 -5.03 8.44 -36.99
C TYR A 145 -5.82 8.48 -35.67
N ILE A 146 -5.19 8.15 -34.55
CA ILE A 146 -5.83 8.15 -33.22
C ILE A 146 -5.98 9.59 -32.69
N THR A 147 -4.94 10.41 -32.77
CA THR A 147 -4.91 11.75 -32.18
C THR A 147 -5.71 12.78 -32.97
N ASP A 148 -5.78 12.65 -34.30
CA ASP A 148 -6.55 13.55 -35.17
C ASP A 148 -8.04 13.51 -34.85
N ALA A 149 -8.56 12.33 -34.49
CA ALA A 149 -9.97 12.16 -34.12
C ALA A 149 -10.36 12.97 -32.87
N VAL A 150 -9.40 13.25 -32.00
CA VAL A 150 -9.57 14.04 -30.78
C VAL A 150 -8.87 15.40 -30.86
N GLN A 151 -8.39 15.81 -32.05
CA GLN A 151 -7.72 17.08 -32.31
C GLN A 151 -6.50 17.35 -31.41
N VAL A 152 -5.79 16.30 -31.01
CA VAL A 152 -4.52 16.41 -30.27
C VAL A 152 -3.40 16.61 -31.28
N SER A 153 -2.72 17.76 -31.19
CA SER A 153 -1.67 18.17 -32.14
C SER A 153 -0.32 18.48 -31.47
N ASP A 154 -0.18 18.11 -30.20
CA ASP A 154 1.05 18.31 -29.43
C ASP A 154 2.22 17.51 -30.02
N THR A 155 3.39 18.14 -30.04
CA THR A 155 4.63 17.45 -30.37
C THR A 155 5.18 16.70 -29.17
N ASN A 156 6.08 15.73 -29.39
CA ASN A 156 6.79 15.03 -28.30
C ASN A 156 7.52 15.99 -27.35
N ALA A 157 7.99 17.16 -27.83
CA ALA A 157 8.65 18.16 -26.99
C ALA A 157 7.64 18.84 -26.04
N GLN A 158 6.45 19.16 -26.55
CA GLN A 158 5.37 19.77 -25.78
C GLN A 158 4.74 18.78 -24.79
N ALA A 159 4.81 17.47 -25.06
CA ALA A 159 4.27 16.43 -24.19
C ALA A 159 4.91 16.39 -22.79
N THR A 160 6.05 17.06 -22.58
CA THR A 160 6.74 17.15 -21.28
C THR A 160 6.62 18.52 -20.62
N GLU A 161 5.96 19.47 -21.25
CA GLU A 161 5.75 20.82 -20.71
C GLU A 161 4.56 20.78 -19.72
N THR A 162 4.75 21.31 -18.51
CA THR A 162 3.74 21.42 -17.45
C THR A 162 3.45 22.86 -17.10
#